data_AF-A0AAE9J940-F1
#
_entry.id   AF-A0AAE9J940-F1
#
_cell.length_a   1.000
_cell.length_b   1.000
_cell.length_c   1.000
_cell.angle_alpha   90.00
_cell.angle_beta   90.00
_cell.angle_gamma   90.00
#
_symmetry.space_group_name_H-M   'P 1'
#
loop_
_entity.id
_entity.type
_entity.pdbx_description
1 polymer ?
#
loop_
_entity_poly.entity_id
_entity_poly.type
_entity_poly.pdbx_seq_one_letter_code
_entity_poly.pdbx_strand_id
1 'polypeptide(L)'
;MSDGTKRTKKPEFQPANSINSDEFNNGSPERQISPVRTFENTLSLLAVKEKSANELRLSAYLPKRSLKQALCSKSLLNDPIFMNQHATLSSRHFYKELRFITQDDYHYWHERDWFVLTEYAKTFKTFQNMSYHVKVSFF
;
A
#
# COMPACT_ATOMS: atom_id res chain seq x y z
N MET A 1 54.99 11.75 -5.93
CA MET A 1 54.66 11.43 -4.53
C MET A 1 53.39 12.17 -4.16
N SER A 2 52.36 11.38 -3.87
CA SER A 2 51.13 11.67 -3.10
C SER A 2 50.39 12.99 -3.31
N ASP A 3 49.32 12.96 -4.12
CA ASP A 3 48.25 13.95 -4.09
C ASP A 3 46.90 13.31 -3.73
N GLY A 4 46.47 13.56 -2.49
CA GLY A 4 45.14 14.09 -2.17
C GLY A 4 43.90 13.28 -2.50
N THR A 5 43.40 12.55 -1.50
CA THR A 5 42.05 11.98 -1.36
C THR A 5 40.93 12.96 -1.79
N LYS A 6 40.20 12.66 -2.86
CA LYS A 6 38.99 13.40 -3.27
C LYS A 6 37.76 12.88 -2.51
N ARG A 7 37.34 13.65 -1.51
CA ARG A 7 36.14 13.48 -0.67
C ARG A 7 34.89 13.84 -1.49
N THR A 8 33.98 12.89 -1.71
CA THR A 8 32.68 13.10 -2.38
C THR A 8 31.74 13.95 -1.51
N LYS A 9 31.31 15.11 -2.02
CA LYS A 9 30.31 16.00 -1.39
C LYS A 9 28.90 15.42 -1.53
N LYS A 10 28.14 15.35 -0.43
CA LYS A 10 26.68 15.11 -0.44
C LYS A 10 25.97 16.34 -1.04
N PRO A 11 24.91 16.17 -1.84
CA PRO A 11 24.09 17.29 -2.27
C PRO A 11 23.17 17.77 -1.13
N GLU A 12 23.27 19.06 -0.84
CA GLU A 12 22.47 19.82 0.12
C GLU A 12 21.12 20.16 -0.53
N PHE A 13 20.03 19.71 0.11
CA PHE A 13 18.67 19.96 -0.38
C PHE A 13 18.24 21.36 0.08
N GLN A 14 18.16 22.33 -0.84
CA GLN A 14 17.58 23.63 -0.57
C GLN A 14 16.09 23.63 -0.92
N PRO A 15 15.17 23.92 0.02
CA PRO A 15 13.80 24.21 -0.33
C PRO A 15 13.72 25.68 -0.79
N ALA A 16 13.59 25.87 -2.10
CA ALA A 16 13.18 27.14 -2.68
C ALA A 16 11.67 27.32 -2.43
N ASN A 17 11.29 28.39 -1.74
CA ASN A 17 10.43 29.45 -2.28
C ASN A 17 9.98 30.38 -1.14
N SER A 18 10.71 31.49 -1.03
CA SER A 18 10.22 32.74 -0.45
C SER A 18 9.23 33.39 -1.41
N ILE A 19 7.99 33.60 -0.98
CA ILE A 19 7.12 34.65 -1.54
C ILE A 19 6.46 35.36 -0.36
N ASN A 20 6.92 36.58 -0.09
CA ASN A 20 6.20 37.59 0.68
C ASN A 20 5.08 38.16 -0.18
N SER A 21 3.92 38.40 0.42
CA SER A 21 3.00 39.47 0.01
C SER A 21 2.04 39.78 1.16
N ASP A 22 1.97 41.08 1.46
CA ASP A 22 1.41 41.72 2.65
C ASP A 22 -0.11 41.59 2.87
N GLU A 23 -0.49 41.98 4.08
CA GLU A 23 -1.83 42.05 4.68
C GLU A 23 -2.95 42.62 3.78
N PHE A 24 -4.16 42.05 3.86
CA PHE A 24 -5.38 42.71 4.38
C PHE A 24 -6.61 41.77 4.30
N ASN A 25 -7.14 41.43 5.48
CA ASN A 25 -8.56 41.37 5.85
C ASN A 25 -9.61 40.69 4.93
N ASN A 26 -10.21 39.58 5.38
CA ASN A 26 -11.58 39.47 5.95
C ASN A 26 -12.26 38.10 5.65
N GLY A 27 -12.68 37.40 6.71
CA GLY A 27 -13.86 36.51 6.69
C GLY A 27 -13.70 35.04 6.26
N SER A 28 -13.42 34.16 7.23
CA SER A 28 -14.11 32.86 7.49
C SER A 28 -13.20 31.95 8.34
N PRO A 29 -13.68 31.26 9.39
CA PRO A 29 -12.87 30.26 10.08
C PRO A 29 -12.86 28.98 9.24
N GLU A 30 -12.15 28.99 8.12
CA GLU A 30 -11.69 27.74 7.52
C GLU A 30 -10.80 27.08 8.56
N ARG A 31 -11.30 26.00 9.17
CA ARG A 31 -10.56 25.14 10.07
C ARG A 31 -9.24 24.80 9.38
N GLN A 32 -8.15 25.45 9.79
CA GLN A 32 -6.81 25.07 9.40
C GLN A 32 -6.57 23.66 9.94
N ILE A 33 -6.89 22.65 9.13
CA ILE A 33 -6.57 21.26 9.43
C ILE A 33 -5.05 21.23 9.37
N SER A 34 -4.41 21.15 10.55
CA SER A 34 -2.95 21.17 10.61
C SER A 34 -2.39 20.05 9.73
N PRO A 35 -1.33 20.29 8.94
CA PRO A 35 -0.72 19.28 8.08
C PRO A 35 -0.36 17.99 8.84
N VAL A 36 0.00 18.14 10.13
CA VAL A 36 0.29 17.04 11.07
C VAL A 36 -0.93 16.14 11.29
N ARG A 37 -2.13 16.70 11.51
CA ARG A 37 -3.37 15.92 11.68
C ARG A 37 -3.76 15.16 10.42
N THR A 38 -3.58 15.78 9.24
CA THR A 38 -3.84 15.11 7.95
C THR A 38 -2.88 13.95 7.70
N PHE A 39 -1.61 14.12 8.07
CA PHE A 39 -0.60 13.07 7.98
C PHE A 39 -0.88 11.89 8.91
N GLU A 40 -1.17 12.15 10.19
CA GLU A 40 -1.54 11.11 11.18
C GLU A 40 -2.79 10.34 10.75
N ASN A 41 -3.79 11.02 10.19
CA ASN A 41 -4.99 10.38 9.64
C ASN A 41 -4.66 9.50 8.43
N THR A 42 -3.74 9.94 7.57
CA THR A 42 -3.30 9.16 6.41
C THR A 42 -2.53 7.92 6.83
N LEU A 43 -1.60 8.05 7.77
CA LEU A 43 -0.86 6.91 8.32
C LEU A 43 -1.78 5.91 9.00
N SER A 44 -2.75 6.39 9.79
CA SER A 44 -3.73 5.54 10.46
C SER A 44 -4.56 4.76 9.44
N LEU A 45 -5.00 5.40 8.36
CA LEU A 45 -5.72 4.74 7.26
C LEU A 45 -4.85 3.67 6.57
N LEU A 46 -3.58 3.98 6.30
CA LEU A 46 -2.65 3.03 5.69
C LEU A 46 -2.39 1.83 6.61
N ALA A 47 -2.25 2.05 7.91
CA ALA A 47 -2.08 0.99 8.90
C ALA A 47 -3.28 0.04 8.95
N VAL A 48 -4.51 0.56 8.88
CA VAL A 48 -5.74 -0.27 8.84
C VAL A 48 -5.78 -1.11 7.56
N LYS A 49 -5.42 -0.53 6.42
CA LYS A 49 -5.37 -1.27 5.14
C LYS A 49 -4.30 -2.34 5.14
N GLU A 50 -3.11 -2.04 5.67
CA GLU A 50 -2.01 -3.01 5.79
C GLU A 50 -2.37 -4.15 6.71
N LYS A 51 -2.99 -3.84 7.86
CA LYS A 51 -3.52 -4.86 8.77
C LYS A 51 -4.50 -5.78 8.07
N SER A 52 -5.48 -5.22 7.36
CA SER A 52 -6.50 -5.99 6.62
C SER A 52 -5.87 -6.86 5.53
N ALA A 53 -4.89 -6.32 4.79
CA ALA A 53 -4.15 -7.06 3.78
C ALA A 53 -3.33 -8.20 4.40
N ASN A 54 -2.73 -7.97 5.57
CA ASN A 54 -1.97 -8.99 6.28
C ASN A 54 -2.84 -10.10 6.88
N GLU A 55 -4.07 -9.80 7.29
CA GLU A 55 -5.06 -10.78 7.72
C GLU A 55 -5.60 -11.63 6.57
N LEU A 56 -5.58 -11.13 5.32
CA LEU A 56 -5.98 -11.85 4.11
C LEU A 56 -4.83 -12.61 3.40
N ARG A 57 -3.60 -12.05 3.44
CA ARG A 57 -2.37 -12.85 3.61
C ARG A 57 -2.58 -13.63 4.93
N LEU A 58 -1.77 -14.56 5.40
CA LEU A 58 -2.11 -15.46 6.53
C LEU A 58 -3.48 -16.24 6.53
N SER A 59 -4.53 -15.88 5.79
CA SER A 59 -5.79 -16.62 5.74
C SER A 59 -5.77 -17.83 4.81
N ALA A 60 -6.81 -18.65 4.91
CA ALA A 60 -7.00 -19.81 4.03
C ALA A 60 -7.67 -19.45 2.68
N TYR A 61 -8.04 -18.19 2.48
CA TYR A 61 -8.72 -17.76 1.27
C TYR A 61 -7.81 -17.83 0.05
N LEU A 62 -8.33 -18.40 -1.04
CA LEU A 62 -7.68 -18.40 -2.35
C LEU A 62 -8.53 -17.63 -3.37
N PRO A 63 -7.88 -16.81 -4.23
CA PRO A 63 -8.58 -16.06 -5.26
C PRO A 63 -9.25 -17.02 -6.26
N LYS A 64 -10.56 -16.84 -6.48
CA LYS A 64 -11.33 -17.61 -7.49
C LYS A 64 -11.53 -16.87 -8.80
N ARG A 65 -11.23 -15.56 -8.83
CA ARG A 65 -11.45 -14.69 -9.99
C ARG A 65 -10.21 -14.67 -10.86
N SER A 66 -10.41 -14.54 -12.18
CA SER A 66 -9.32 -14.21 -13.10
C SER A 66 -8.72 -12.84 -12.80
N LEU A 67 -7.46 -12.59 -13.22
CA LEU A 67 -6.81 -11.28 -13.08
C LEU A 67 -7.70 -10.14 -13.58
N LYS A 68 -8.26 -10.30 -14.78
CA LYS A 68 -9.11 -9.30 -15.42
C LYS A 68 -10.31 -8.94 -14.54
N GLN A 69 -10.99 -9.95 -13.98
CA GLN A 69 -12.12 -9.74 -13.08
C GLN A 69 -11.67 -9.10 -11.76
N ALA A 70 -10.52 -9.49 -11.22
CA ALA A 70 -9.97 -8.91 -10.00
C ALA A 70 -9.68 -7.41 -10.18
N LEU A 71 -9.02 -7.01 -11.27
CA LEU A 71 -8.66 -5.61 -11.57
C LEU A 71 -9.86 -4.70 -11.82
N CYS A 72 -10.93 -5.22 -12.42
CA CYS A 72 -12.12 -4.43 -12.74
C CYS A 72 -13.15 -4.38 -11.61
N SER A 73 -13.02 -5.22 -10.57
CA SER A 73 -13.96 -5.28 -9.45
C SER A 73 -13.63 -4.26 -8.35
N LYS A 74 -14.56 -4.07 -7.41
CA LYS A 74 -14.30 -3.30 -6.18
C LYS A 74 -13.31 -4.03 -5.27
N SER A 75 -12.59 -3.29 -4.43
CA SER A 75 -11.66 -3.87 -3.45
C SER A 75 -12.42 -4.69 -2.41
N LEU A 76 -11.97 -5.92 -2.19
CA LEU A 76 -12.49 -6.83 -1.16
C LEU A 76 -12.00 -6.43 0.25
N LEU A 77 -10.87 -5.74 0.36
CA LEU A 77 -10.35 -5.27 1.66
C LEU A 77 -11.25 -4.21 2.29
N ASN A 78 -12.03 -3.49 1.49
CA ASN A 78 -12.99 -2.51 1.97
C ASN A 78 -14.37 -3.13 2.29
N ASP A 79 -14.56 -4.42 2.03
CA ASP A 79 -15.81 -5.13 2.30
C ASP A 79 -15.73 -5.82 3.68
N PRO A 80 -16.39 -5.27 4.72
CA PRO A 80 -16.33 -5.83 6.07
C PRO A 80 -16.99 -7.21 6.17
N ILE A 81 -17.99 -7.50 5.32
CA ILE A 81 -18.67 -8.81 5.31
C ILE A 81 -17.69 -9.85 4.77
N PHE A 82 -17.01 -9.54 3.67
CA PHE A 82 -15.99 -10.41 3.09
C PHE A 82 -14.85 -10.68 4.08
N MET A 83 -14.30 -9.63 4.68
CA MET A 83 -13.17 -9.76 5.62
C MET A 83 -13.55 -10.61 6.83
N ASN A 84 -14.73 -10.40 7.43
CA ASN A 84 -15.18 -11.20 8.56
C ASN A 84 -15.34 -12.70 8.22
N GLN A 85 -15.69 -13.03 6.97
CA GLN A 85 -15.90 -14.41 6.54
C GLN A 85 -14.61 -15.12 6.11
N HIS A 86 -13.64 -14.38 5.59
CA HIS A 86 -12.50 -14.95 4.86
C HIS A 86 -11.12 -14.58 5.41
N ALA A 87 -11.03 -13.67 6.37
CA ALA A 87 -9.77 -13.29 7.04
C ALA A 87 -9.43 -14.19 8.25
N THR A 88 -9.93 -15.43 8.27
CA THR A 88 -9.58 -16.40 9.31
C THR A 88 -8.18 -16.98 9.06
N LEU A 89 -7.31 -16.91 10.08
CA LEU A 89 -5.95 -17.44 10.02
C LEU A 89 -5.93 -18.91 9.59
N SER A 90 -5.15 -19.21 8.57
CA SER A 90 -4.95 -20.58 8.10
C SER A 90 -4.00 -21.34 9.02
N SER A 91 -4.28 -22.62 9.22
CA SER A 91 -3.36 -23.56 9.85
C SER A 91 -2.05 -23.79 9.08
N ARG A 92 -1.97 -23.37 7.82
CA ARG A 92 -0.77 -23.50 6.99
C ARG A 92 0.31 -22.47 7.33
N HIS A 93 -0.03 -21.37 8.01
CA HIS A 93 0.91 -20.28 8.32
C HIS A 93 1.38 -20.32 9.78
N PHE A 94 1.93 -21.47 10.20
CA PHE A 94 2.52 -21.63 11.53
C PHE A 94 3.98 -22.08 11.45
N TYR A 95 4.79 -21.60 12.40
CA TYR A 95 6.22 -21.91 12.51
C TYR A 95 6.50 -23.24 13.22
N LYS A 96 5.47 -23.99 13.61
CA LYS A 96 5.60 -25.21 14.42
C LYS A 96 6.19 -26.40 13.64
N GLU A 97 5.94 -26.45 12.33
CA GLU A 97 6.39 -27.53 11.46
C GLU A 97 7.22 -26.95 10.33
N LEU A 98 8.53 -26.81 10.60
CA LEU A 98 9.49 -26.33 9.60
C LEU A 98 9.89 -27.49 8.69
N ARG A 99 9.64 -27.32 7.39
CA ARG A 99 10.09 -28.23 6.34
C ARG A 99 10.78 -27.46 5.24
N PHE A 100 11.53 -28.16 4.39
CA PHE A 100 12.09 -27.54 3.19
C PHE A 100 10.96 -27.06 2.27
N ILE A 101 11.23 -25.92 1.62
CA ILE A 101 10.32 -25.26 0.68
C ILE A 101 10.27 -26.09 -0.59
N THR A 102 9.06 -26.33 -1.12
CA THR A 102 8.85 -27.00 -2.40
C THR A 102 8.38 -26.01 -3.46
N GLN A 103 8.39 -26.43 -4.73
CA GLN A 103 7.86 -25.62 -5.83
C GLN A 103 6.39 -25.21 -5.61
N ASP A 104 5.59 -26.10 -5.02
CA ASP A 104 4.18 -25.82 -4.73
C ASP A 104 4.00 -24.71 -3.69
N ASP A 105 4.95 -24.57 -2.75
CA ASP A 105 4.92 -23.45 -1.80
C ASP A 105 5.22 -22.12 -2.47
N TYR A 106 6.17 -22.10 -3.41
CA TYR A 106 6.45 -20.91 -4.21
C TYR A 106 5.23 -20.49 -5.02
N HIS A 107 4.58 -21.43 -5.72
CA HIS A 107 3.35 -21.14 -6.46
C HIS A 107 2.25 -20.61 -5.52
N TYR A 108 2.04 -21.29 -4.38
CA TYR A 108 1.05 -20.88 -3.39
C TYR A 108 1.29 -19.47 -2.85
N TRP A 109 2.52 -19.15 -2.46
CA TRP A 109 2.86 -17.81 -1.97
C TRP A 109 2.73 -16.76 -3.06
N HIS A 110 3.15 -17.07 -4.28
CA HIS A 110 3.09 -16.13 -5.40
C HIS A 110 1.65 -15.79 -5.81
N GLU A 111 0.77 -16.79 -5.99
CA GLU A 111 -0.64 -16.57 -6.31
C GLU A 111 -1.32 -15.72 -5.25
N ARG A 112 -0.97 -15.96 -3.97
CA ARG A 112 -1.57 -15.22 -2.87
C ARG A 112 -1.06 -13.79 -2.76
N ASP A 113 0.25 -13.59 -2.83
CA ASP A 113 0.80 -12.24 -2.74
C ASP A 113 0.31 -11.37 -3.88
N TRP A 114 0.21 -11.92 -5.09
CA TRP A 114 -0.36 -11.21 -6.22
C TRP A 114 -1.81 -10.75 -5.98
N PHE A 115 -2.64 -11.63 -5.40
CA PHE A 115 -4.01 -11.28 -5.03
C PHE A 115 -4.06 -10.18 -3.97
N VAL A 116 -3.29 -10.32 -2.89
CA VAL A 116 -3.25 -9.35 -1.79
C VAL A 116 -2.75 -7.99 -2.30
N LEU A 117 -1.71 -7.96 -3.13
CA LEU A 117 -1.18 -6.74 -3.74
C LEU A 117 -2.22 -6.08 -4.64
N THR A 118 -2.95 -6.86 -5.44
CA THR A 118 -4.04 -6.36 -6.28
C THR A 118 -5.15 -5.72 -5.43
N GLU A 119 -5.61 -6.41 -4.40
CA GLU A 119 -6.68 -5.90 -3.54
C GLU A 119 -6.24 -4.67 -2.73
N TYR A 120 -4.97 -4.62 -2.31
CA TYR A 120 -4.37 -3.46 -1.65
C TYR A 120 -4.27 -2.25 -2.59
N ALA A 121 -3.77 -2.44 -3.81
CA ALA A 121 -3.69 -1.40 -4.83
C ALA A 121 -5.08 -0.79 -5.13
N LYS A 122 -6.12 -1.63 -5.19
CA LYS A 122 -7.51 -1.20 -5.39
C LYS A 122 -8.06 -0.31 -4.28
N THR A 123 -7.42 -0.24 -3.12
CA THR A 123 -7.83 0.68 -2.04
C THR A 123 -7.44 2.14 -2.32
N PHE A 124 -6.59 2.41 -3.31
CA PHE A 124 -6.16 3.76 -3.68
C PHE A 124 -6.99 4.31 -4.84
N LYS A 125 -7.45 5.56 -4.71
CA LYS A 125 -8.20 6.25 -5.77
C LYS A 125 -7.42 6.35 -7.07
N THR A 126 -6.11 6.62 -6.99
CA THR A 126 -5.23 6.71 -8.16
C THR A 126 -5.26 5.43 -8.98
N PHE A 127 -5.18 4.27 -8.32
CA PHE A 127 -5.27 2.97 -9.01
C PHE A 127 -6.64 2.78 -9.66
N GLN A 128 -7.73 3.13 -8.96
CA GLN A 128 -9.09 3.00 -9.53
C GLN A 128 -9.26 3.79 -10.83
N ASN A 129 -8.67 4.99 -10.91
CA ASN A 129 -8.77 5.88 -12.05
C ASN A 129 -7.85 5.49 -13.24
N MET A 130 -6.93 4.55 -13.07
CA MET A 130 -6.08 4.08 -14.17
C MET A 130 -6.87 3.26 -15.20
N SER A 131 -6.43 3.33 -16.46
CA SER A 131 -6.95 2.45 -17.51
C SER A 131 -6.58 0.99 -17.23
N TYR A 132 -7.35 0.05 -17.79
CA TYR A 132 -7.07 -1.37 -17.62
C TYR A 132 -5.66 -1.76 -18.09
N HIS A 133 -5.21 -1.23 -19.24
CA HIS A 133 -3.89 -1.52 -19.78
C HIS A 133 -2.76 -1.10 -18.84
N VAL A 134 -2.88 0.07 -18.21
CA VAL A 134 -1.91 0.55 -17.22
C VAL A 134 -1.95 -0.29 -15.96
N LYS A 135 -3.14 -0.70 -15.50
CA LYS A 135 -3.30 -1.58 -14.34
C LYS A 135 -2.60 -2.93 -14.55
N VAL A 136 -2.78 -3.54 -15.72
CA VAL A 136 -2.16 -4.85 -16.03
C VAL A 136 -0.65 -4.73 -16.09
N SER A 137 -0.07 -3.65 -16.60
CA SER A 137 1.39 -3.51 -16.68
C SER A 137 2.12 -3.45 -15.33
N PHE A 138 1.40 -3.28 -14.21
CA PHE A 138 1.98 -3.33 -12.86
C PHE A 138 2.14 -4.76 -12.31
N PHE A 139 1.62 -5.77 -13.01
CA PHE A 139 1.59 -7.17 -12.59
C PHE A 139 2.18 -8.08 -13.66
#